data_AF-A0A0D2PEZ7-F1
#
_entry.id   AF-A0A0D2PEZ7-F1
#
_cell.length_a   1.000
_cell.length_b   1.000
_cell.length_c   1.000
_cell.angle_alpha   90.00
_cell.angle_beta   90.00
_cell.angle_gamma   90.00
#
_symmetry.space_group_name_H-M   'P 1'
#
loop_
_entity.id
_entity.type
_entity.pdbx_description
1 polymer ?
#
loop_
_entity_poly.entity_id
_entity_poly.type
_entity_poly.pdbx_seq_one_letter_code
_entity_poly.pdbx_strand_id
1 'polypeptide(L)' 'MASNKLLMLSVVAIFLPAMAMATDYIVGDDSGWTINFDYQAWAKDKVFYVGDKL' A
#
# COMPACT_ATOMS: atom_id res chain seq x y z
N MET A 1 -18.61 -18.54 26.08
CA MET A 1 -18.77 -17.29 25.29
C MET A 1 -17.52 -16.39 25.29
N ALA A 2 -16.83 -16.19 26.43
CA ALA A 2 -15.62 -15.35 26.51
C ALA A 2 -14.40 -15.91 25.74
N SER A 3 -14.19 -17.24 25.76
CA SER A 3 -13.06 -17.88 25.08
C SER A 3 -13.10 -17.71 23.54
N ASN A 4 -14.26 -17.91 22.90
CA ASN A 4 -14.40 -17.65 21.46
C ASN A 4 -14.18 -16.18 21.09
N LYS A 5 -14.64 -15.24 21.93
CA LYS A 5 -14.39 -13.80 21.73
C LYS A 5 -12.91 -13.46 21.81
N LEU A 6 -12.19 -14.04 22.77
CA LEU A 6 -10.75 -13.88 22.92
C LEU A 6 -9.99 -14.48 21.73
N LEU A 7 -10.38 -15.68 21.29
CA LEU A 7 -9.82 -16.32 20.10
C LEU A 7 -9.99 -15.45 18.85
N MET A 8 -11.19 -14.89 18.64
CA MET A 8 -11.49 -14.02 17.50
C MET A 8 -10.66 -12.73 17.53
N LEU A 9 -10.49 -12.11 18.70
CA LEU A 9 -9.64 -10.93 18.87
C LEU A 9 -8.17 -11.25 18.58
N SER A 10 -7.69 -12.42 19.01
CA SER A 10 -6.33 -12.90 18.77
C SER A 10 -6.04 -13.06 17.28
N VAL A 11 -6.98 -13.66 16.54
CA VAL A 11 -6.89 -13.82 15.08
C VAL A 11 -6.81 -12.46 14.41
N VAL A 12 -7.72 -11.53 14.73
CA VAL A 12 -7.73 -10.19 14.16
C VAL A 12 -6.43 -9.42 14.43
N ALA A 13 -5.90 -9.50 15.66
CA ALA A 13 -4.64 -8.85 16.04
C ALA A 13 -3.43 -9.37 15.26
N ILE A 14 -3.40 -10.66 14.91
CA ILE A 14 -2.30 -11.27 14.13
C ILE A 14 -2.42 -10.91 12.64
N PHE A 15 -3.63 -10.88 12.09
CA PHE A 15 -3.84 -10.69 10.65
C PHE A 15 -3.90 -9.21 10.22
N LEU A 16 -4.30 -8.28 11.10
CA LEU A 16 -4.36 -6.84 10.79
C LEU A 16 -3.04 -6.26 10.24
N PRO A 17 -1.87 -6.52 10.85
CA PRO A 17 -0.59 -6.01 10.35
C PRO A 17 -0.21 -6.59 8.98
N ALA A 18 -0.60 -7.83 8.69
CA ALA A 18 -0.32 -8.47 7.40
C ALA A 18 -1.09 -7.84 6.23
N MET A 19 -2.14 -7.07 6.52
CA MET A 19 -2.88 -6.31 5.51
C MET A 19 -2.28 -4.91 5.26
N ALA A 20 -1.40 -4.43 6.14
CA ALA A 20 -0.68 -3.17 5.96
C ALA A 20 0.56 -3.41 5.08
N MET A 21 0.34 -3.55 3.78
CA MET A 21 1.40 -3.73 2.79
C MET A 21 1.76 -2.38 2.16
N ALA A 22 3.05 -2.06 2.11
CA ALA A 22 3.55 -0.95 1.33
C ALA A 22 3.38 -1.22 -0.17
N THR A 23 3.11 -0.16 -0.94
CA THR A 23 2.97 -0.21 -2.40
C THR A 23 4.28 0.18 -3.06
N ASP A 24 4.71 -0.62 -4.04
CA ASP A 24 5.79 -0.27 -4.95
C ASP A 24 5.18 0.34 -6.22
N TYR A 25 5.43 1.63 -6.46
CA TYR A 25 4.99 2.34 -7.66
C TYR A 25 6.11 2.34 -8.69
N ILE A 26 5.79 2.05 -9.95
CA ILE A 26 6.74 2.24 -11.05
C ILE A 26 6.61 3.67 -11.55
N VAL A 27 7.65 4.49 -11.38
CA VAL A 27 7.60 5.88 -11.84
C VAL A 27 7.50 5.95 -13.36
N GLY A 28 6.46 6.64 -13.84
CA GLY A 28 6.14 6.74 -15.27
C GLY A 28 5.38 5.54 -15.84
N ASP A 29 4.96 4.60 -14.98
CA ASP A 29 4.28 3.35 -15.36
C ASP A 29 5.07 2.65 -16.50
N ASP A 30 4.42 2.29 -17.61
CA ASP A 30 5.10 1.63 -18.75
C ASP A 30 6.14 2.52 -19.45
N SER A 31 6.08 3.84 -19.25
CA SER A 31 7.02 4.79 -19.87
C SER A 31 8.36 4.87 -19.12
N GLY A 32 8.37 4.47 -17.85
CA GLY A 32 9.55 4.54 -16.98
C GLY A 32 10.07 5.97 -16.74
N TRP A 33 11.31 6.05 -16.27
CA TRP A 33 11.99 7.33 -16.02
C TRP A 33 12.68 7.87 -17.26
N THR A 34 12.01 8.78 -17.96
CA THR A 34 12.46 9.43 -19.20
C THR A 34 12.19 10.94 -19.22
N ILE A 35 12.71 11.62 -20.24
CA ILE A 35 12.51 13.05 -20.50
C ILE A 35 11.20 13.30 -21.27
N ASN A 36 10.65 14.51 -21.18
CA ASN A 36 9.43 14.94 -21.87
C ASN A 36 8.19 14.10 -21.52
N PHE A 37 8.14 13.52 -20.30
CA PHE A 37 6.99 12.82 -19.76
C PHE A 37 6.31 13.65 -18.66
N ASP A 38 4.98 13.61 -18.60
CA ASP A 38 4.21 14.36 -17.60
C ASP A 38 4.08 13.57 -16.28
N TYR A 39 5.09 13.72 -15.42
CA TYR A 39 5.08 13.09 -14.09
C TYR A 39 4.04 13.71 -13.14
N GLN A 40 3.57 14.93 -13.41
CA GLN A 40 2.52 15.55 -12.59
C GLN A 40 1.19 14.84 -12.87
N ALA A 41 0.87 14.57 -14.14
CA ALA A 41 -0.27 13.75 -14.51
C ALA A 41 -0.15 12.32 -13.96
N TRP A 42 1.03 11.70 -14.03
CA TRP A 42 1.26 10.37 -13.45
C TRP A 42 1.01 10.30 -11.94
N ALA A 43 1.40 11.33 -11.19
CA ALA A 43 1.23 11.37 -9.73
C ALA A 43 -0.19 11.79 -9.30
N LYS A 44 -0.95 12.46 -10.17
CA LYS A 44 -2.21 13.16 -9.82
C LYS A 44 -3.26 12.26 -9.16
N ASP A 45 -3.42 11.04 -9.65
CA ASP A 45 -4.47 10.11 -9.18
C ASP A 45 -3.92 9.04 -8.23
N LYS A 46 -2.68 9.19 -7.76
CA LYS A 46 -2.01 8.26 -6.84
C LYS A 46 -1.97 8.82 -5.42
N VAL A 47 -2.14 7.95 -4.43
CA VAL A 47 -2.02 8.30 -3.01
C VAL A 47 -0.83 7.55 -2.43
N PHE A 48 0.18 8.30 -1.99
CA PHE A 48 1.39 7.74 -1.39
C PHE A 48 1.23 7.67 0.12
N TYR A 49 1.45 6.48 0.67
CA TYR A 49 1.48 6.24 2.11
C TYR A 49 2.91 6.08 2.61
N VAL A 50 3.11 6.31 3.91
CA VAL A 50 4.41 6.08 4.54
C VAL A 50 4.77 4.60 4.46
N GLY A 51 5.91 4.30 3.87
CA GLY A 51 6.39 2.93 3.65
C GLY A 51 6.38 2.52 2.18
N ASP A 52 5.61 3.20 1.33
CA ASP A 52 5.60 2.99 -0.12
C ASP A 52 6.97 3.31 -0.76
N LYS A 53 7.22 2.70 -1.92
CA LYS A 53 8.42 2.92 -2.73
C LYS A 53 8.06 3.37 -4.14
N LEU A 54 9.03 4.02 -4.79
CA LEU A 54 8.98 4.50 -6.16
C LEU A 54 10.10 3.85 -6.99
#